data_AF-A0A537WHZ6-F1
#
_entry.id   AF-A0A537WHZ6-F1
#
_cell.length_a   1.000
_cell.length_b   1.000
_cell.length_c   1.000
_cell.angle_alpha   90.00
_cell.angle_beta   90.00
_cell.angle_gamma   90.00
#
_symmetry.space_group_name_H-M   'P 1'
#
loop_
_entity.id
_entity.type
_entity.pdbx_description
1 polymer ?
#
loop_
_entity_poly.entity_id
_entity_poly.type
_entity_poly.pdbx_seq_one_letter_code
_entity_poly.pdbx_strand_id
1 'polypeptide(L)'
;MVDCVGIDQARTASASCLHVATQKLGQQPVFWGRYFKDPGNTSSIQYQANLESDFFNTNNIKVLPVGRQTANVSEPDSDLGEQDGGDNAAAIIATFGADHLSTMPEVAVFLDAEINNPLNHVYYQGWSAGLIAGGSSQNVTFAPCVYGHHNDGETWSELGKALSAGSICGAAWIVFMDSMNFPIGPWQPARFTGKNMPASVRVAIAQRVLDFQDSEHRAYDFNLVNPAHQDWLLPRLVLPPASLVA
;
A
#
# COMPACT_ATOMS: atom_id res chain seq x y z
N MET A 1 -0.58 -17.99 17.07
CA MET A 1 -1.22 -17.59 15.79
C MET A 1 -0.12 -17.55 14.75
N VAL A 2 -0.41 -18.00 13.53
CA VAL A 2 0.55 -17.86 12.42
C VAL A 2 0.55 -16.39 12.01
N ASP A 3 1.75 -15.80 11.85
CA ASP A 3 1.87 -14.41 11.42
C ASP A 3 1.24 -14.21 10.05
N CYS A 4 0.58 -13.07 9.83
CA CYS A 4 0.04 -12.70 8.53
C CYS A 4 1.10 -11.88 7.78
N VAL A 5 1.49 -12.35 6.59
CA VAL A 5 2.63 -11.82 5.84
C VAL A 5 2.26 -11.48 4.41
N GLY A 6 2.97 -10.53 3.84
CA GLY A 6 2.86 -10.18 2.43
C GLY A 6 4.21 -9.74 1.90
N ILE A 7 4.21 -9.36 0.63
CA ILE A 7 5.37 -8.78 -0.02
C ILE A 7 4.96 -7.56 -0.82
N ASP A 8 5.93 -6.79 -1.32
CA ASP A 8 5.72 -5.83 -2.37
C ASP A 8 6.92 -5.83 -3.33
N GLN A 9 6.68 -5.38 -4.57
CA GLN A 9 7.72 -5.30 -5.59
C GLN A 9 7.34 -4.29 -6.68
N ALA A 10 8.33 -3.71 -7.34
CA ALA A 10 8.17 -2.83 -8.51
C ALA A 10 8.18 -3.59 -9.86
N ARG A 11 7.74 -4.86 -9.88
CA ARG A 11 7.69 -5.71 -11.08
C ARG A 11 6.36 -6.46 -11.14
N THR A 12 5.99 -6.92 -12.33
CA THR A 12 4.84 -7.79 -12.55
C THR A 12 4.96 -9.07 -11.71
N ALA A 13 3.89 -9.42 -10.99
CA ALA A 13 3.80 -10.66 -10.25
C ALA A 13 3.94 -11.90 -11.15
N SER A 14 4.56 -12.95 -10.62
CA SER A 14 4.78 -14.19 -11.36
C SER A 14 4.89 -15.39 -10.42
N ALA A 15 4.69 -16.59 -10.97
CA ALA A 15 4.79 -17.83 -10.20
C ALA A 15 6.19 -18.05 -9.60
N SER A 16 7.26 -17.67 -10.30
CA SER A 16 8.62 -17.77 -9.76
C SER A 16 8.86 -16.78 -8.63
N CYS A 17 8.35 -15.56 -8.73
CA CYS A 17 8.36 -14.61 -7.61
C CYS A 17 7.59 -15.15 -6.39
N LEU A 18 6.41 -15.75 -6.60
CA LEU A 18 5.63 -16.36 -5.52
C LEU A 18 6.37 -17.49 -4.83
N HIS A 19 7.08 -18.32 -5.61
CA HIS A 19 7.87 -19.41 -5.07
C HIS A 19 8.99 -18.90 -4.14
N VAL A 20 9.76 -17.90 -4.58
CA VAL A 20 10.81 -17.26 -3.76
C VAL A 20 10.22 -16.66 -2.50
N ALA A 21 9.13 -15.91 -2.63
CA ALA A 21 8.46 -15.27 -1.50
C ALA A 21 7.98 -16.31 -0.47
N THR A 22 7.37 -17.38 -0.94
CA THR A 22 6.86 -18.48 -0.11
C THR A 22 7.99 -19.18 0.64
N GLN A 23 9.12 -19.43 -0.02
CA GLN A 23 10.30 -20.03 0.62
C GLN A 23 10.87 -19.14 1.73
N LYS A 24 10.94 -17.83 1.49
CA LYS A 24 11.49 -16.87 2.46
C LYS A 24 10.57 -16.64 3.65
N LEU A 25 9.27 -16.53 3.39
CA LEU A 25 8.26 -16.33 4.42
C LEU A 25 7.91 -17.63 5.18
N GLY A 26 8.26 -18.79 4.64
CA GLY A 26 7.84 -20.10 5.16
C GLY A 26 6.35 -20.40 4.93
N GLN A 27 5.64 -19.52 4.22
CA GLN A 27 4.22 -19.61 3.88
C GLN A 27 3.91 -18.70 2.69
N GLN A 28 2.79 -18.94 2.01
CA GLN A 28 2.35 -18.08 0.91
C GLN A 28 2.01 -16.68 1.44
N PRO A 29 2.47 -15.58 0.81
CA PRO A 29 2.00 -14.25 1.15
C PRO A 29 0.49 -14.13 0.93
N VAL A 30 -0.22 -13.47 1.84
CA VAL A 30 -1.68 -13.24 1.70
C VAL A 30 -2.00 -11.93 1.01
N PHE A 31 -1.02 -11.04 0.87
CA PHE A 31 -1.13 -9.83 0.07
C PHE A 31 0.17 -9.48 -0.67
N TRP A 32 0.03 -8.65 -1.70
CA TRP A 32 1.12 -8.13 -2.51
C TRP A 32 0.93 -6.62 -2.80
N GLY A 33 1.86 -5.77 -2.36
CA GLY A 33 1.89 -4.35 -2.68
C GLY A 33 2.19 -4.10 -4.16
N ARG A 34 1.31 -3.34 -4.83
CA ARG A 34 1.46 -2.95 -6.24
C ARG A 34 1.08 -1.49 -6.46
N TYR A 35 1.80 -0.84 -7.36
CA TYR A 35 1.73 0.60 -7.56
C TYR A 35 0.62 1.01 -8.54
N PHE A 36 -0.03 2.13 -8.22
CA PHE A 36 -1.01 2.83 -9.02
C PHE A 36 -0.63 4.31 -9.06
N LYS A 37 -0.47 4.87 -10.25
CA LYS A 37 -0.18 6.29 -10.44
C LYS A 37 -1.29 6.98 -11.22
N ASP A 38 -1.50 6.53 -12.45
CA ASP A 38 -2.39 7.12 -13.44
C ASP A 38 -3.10 6.02 -14.26
N PRO A 39 -4.32 6.26 -14.77
CA PRO A 39 -5.06 5.27 -15.55
C PRO A 39 -4.32 4.84 -16.82
N GLY A 40 -4.33 3.54 -17.11
CA GLY A 40 -3.79 2.99 -18.36
C GLY A 40 -2.26 2.93 -18.45
N ASN A 41 -1.55 3.15 -17.33
CA ASN A 41 -0.10 3.08 -17.32
C ASN A 41 0.42 1.64 -17.56
N THR A 42 1.26 1.47 -18.57
CA THR A 42 1.81 0.18 -18.99
C THR A 42 3.20 -0.14 -18.40
N SER A 43 3.70 0.70 -17.50
CA SER A 43 4.97 0.45 -16.81
C SER A 43 4.87 -0.81 -15.95
N SER A 44 5.84 -1.71 -16.08
CA SER A 44 5.93 -2.93 -15.25
C SER A 44 6.09 -2.64 -13.75
N ILE A 45 6.41 -1.39 -13.38
CA ILE A 45 6.41 -0.91 -12.00
C ILE A 45 4.99 -0.92 -11.43
N GLN A 46 4.00 -0.55 -12.22
CA GLN A 46 2.59 -0.48 -11.83
C GLN A 46 1.88 -1.81 -12.03
N TYR A 47 0.77 -1.98 -11.35
CA TYR A 47 -0.10 -3.14 -11.51
C TYR A 47 -0.56 -3.29 -12.97
N GLN A 48 -0.40 -4.48 -13.54
CA GLN A 48 -0.79 -4.81 -14.92
C GLN A 48 -1.95 -5.82 -14.90
N ALA A 49 -3.20 -5.34 -15.00
CA ALA A 49 -4.40 -6.18 -14.86
C ALA A 49 -4.42 -7.40 -15.78
N ASN A 50 -4.04 -7.22 -17.04
CA ASN A 50 -4.00 -8.28 -18.05
C ASN A 50 -2.91 -9.34 -17.80
N LEU A 51 -1.95 -9.06 -16.92
CA LEU A 51 -0.86 -9.99 -16.57
C LEU A 51 -1.00 -10.55 -15.16
N GLU A 52 -1.59 -9.79 -14.23
CA GLU A 52 -1.53 -10.06 -12.80
C GLU A 52 -2.88 -10.47 -12.19
N SER A 53 -4.03 -10.07 -12.74
CA SER A 53 -5.33 -10.31 -12.09
C SER A 53 -5.65 -11.79 -11.88
N ASP A 54 -5.49 -12.61 -12.91
CA ASP A 54 -5.74 -14.05 -12.80
C ASP A 54 -4.73 -14.74 -11.87
N PHE A 55 -3.49 -14.27 -11.87
CA PHE A 55 -2.46 -14.76 -10.97
C PHE A 55 -2.86 -14.48 -9.51
N PHE A 56 -3.24 -13.25 -9.17
CA PHE A 56 -3.64 -12.89 -7.82
C PHE A 56 -4.93 -13.60 -7.39
N ASN A 57 -5.94 -13.65 -8.27
CA ASN A 57 -7.20 -14.34 -8.01
C ASN A 57 -7.01 -15.83 -7.74
N THR A 58 -6.31 -16.54 -8.64
CA THR A 58 -6.11 -18.00 -8.56
C THR A 58 -5.32 -18.40 -7.31
N ASN A 59 -4.37 -17.56 -6.88
CA ASN A 59 -3.57 -17.83 -5.69
C ASN A 59 -4.21 -17.27 -4.40
N ASN A 60 -5.38 -16.63 -4.48
CA ASN A 60 -6.05 -15.97 -3.35
C ASN A 60 -5.12 -14.97 -2.62
N ILE A 61 -4.37 -14.18 -3.38
CA ILE A 61 -3.47 -13.15 -2.87
C ILE A 61 -4.10 -11.79 -3.14
N LYS A 62 -4.28 -11.00 -2.08
CA LYS A 62 -4.89 -9.67 -2.19
C LYS A 62 -3.86 -8.65 -2.67
N VAL A 63 -4.25 -7.77 -3.57
CA VAL A 63 -3.46 -6.60 -3.95
C VAL A 63 -3.61 -5.54 -2.86
N LEU A 64 -2.48 -5.00 -2.42
CA LEU A 64 -2.37 -3.82 -1.56
C LEU A 64 -2.06 -2.61 -2.46
N PRO A 65 -3.04 -1.72 -2.74
CA PRO A 65 -2.82 -0.56 -3.59
C PRO A 65 -1.86 0.45 -2.97
N VAL A 66 -0.84 0.84 -3.74
CA VAL A 66 0.15 1.86 -3.38
C VAL A 66 0.02 3.05 -4.32
N GLY A 67 -0.34 4.23 -3.79
CA GLY A 67 -0.37 5.48 -4.54
C GLY A 67 1.04 5.99 -4.81
N ARG A 68 1.52 5.84 -6.04
CA ARG A 68 2.93 6.12 -6.41
C ARG A 68 3.13 7.59 -6.79
N GLN A 69 3.29 8.44 -5.78
CA GLN A 69 3.46 9.89 -5.97
C GLN A 69 4.68 10.47 -5.26
N THR A 70 5.69 9.63 -4.98
CA THR A 70 6.89 9.94 -4.20
C THR A 70 7.65 11.20 -4.65
N ALA A 71 7.52 11.60 -5.91
CA ALA A 71 8.16 12.82 -6.44
C ALA A 71 7.41 14.12 -6.07
N ASN A 72 6.15 14.03 -5.65
CA ASN A 72 5.27 15.17 -5.39
C ASN A 72 4.86 15.29 -3.91
N VAL A 73 4.97 14.21 -3.13
CA VAL A 73 4.44 14.15 -1.74
C VAL A 73 4.99 15.21 -0.80
N SER A 74 6.16 15.79 -1.09
CA SER A 74 6.81 16.83 -0.30
C SER A 74 6.40 18.26 -0.70
N GLU A 75 5.70 18.43 -1.81
CA GLU A 75 5.29 19.75 -2.30
C GLU A 75 4.22 20.35 -1.38
N PRO A 76 4.27 21.65 -1.04
CA PRO A 76 3.22 22.30 -0.25
C PRO A 76 2.02 22.70 -1.13
N ASP A 77 1.49 21.77 -1.92
CA ASP A 77 0.50 22.03 -2.96
C ASP A 77 -0.71 21.09 -2.83
N SER A 78 -1.85 21.66 -2.42
CA SER A 78 -3.09 20.91 -2.23
C SER A 78 -3.77 20.58 -3.55
N ASP A 79 -3.65 21.42 -4.58
CA ASP A 79 -4.31 21.19 -5.87
C ASP A 79 -3.59 20.04 -6.60
N LEU A 80 -2.26 20.02 -6.53
CA LEU A 80 -1.45 18.90 -7.01
C LEU A 80 -1.79 17.62 -6.25
N GLY A 81 -1.89 17.69 -4.91
CA GLY A 81 -2.31 16.56 -4.09
C GLY A 81 -3.68 16.02 -4.52
N GLU A 82 -4.68 16.90 -4.65
CA GLU A 82 -6.04 16.52 -5.07
C GLU A 82 -6.06 15.82 -6.44
N GLN A 83 -5.33 16.38 -7.41
CA GLN A 83 -5.18 15.76 -8.72
C GLN A 83 -4.55 14.37 -8.61
N ASP A 84 -3.42 14.24 -7.92
CA ASP A 84 -2.68 12.99 -7.77
C ASP A 84 -3.51 11.90 -7.05
N GLY A 85 -4.29 12.30 -6.04
CA GLY A 85 -5.22 11.40 -5.33
C GLY A 85 -6.38 10.94 -6.22
N GLY A 86 -6.94 11.86 -7.01
CA GLY A 86 -7.94 11.54 -8.02
C GLY A 86 -7.43 10.58 -9.10
N ASP A 87 -6.21 10.79 -9.59
CA ASP A 87 -5.56 9.93 -10.58
C ASP A 87 -5.29 8.52 -10.02
N ASN A 88 -4.87 8.41 -8.74
CA ASN A 88 -4.74 7.13 -8.07
C ASN A 88 -6.09 6.40 -7.95
N ALA A 89 -7.17 7.10 -7.54
CA ALA A 89 -8.52 6.53 -7.49
C ALA A 89 -8.97 6.03 -8.87
N ALA A 90 -8.79 6.86 -9.91
CA ALA A 90 -9.15 6.53 -11.28
C ALA A 90 -8.38 5.32 -11.80
N ALA A 91 -7.07 5.22 -11.50
CA ALA A 91 -6.25 4.09 -11.88
C ALA A 91 -6.72 2.78 -11.24
N ILE A 92 -7.04 2.80 -9.94
CA ILE A 92 -7.55 1.63 -9.21
C ILE A 92 -8.92 1.21 -9.74
N ILE A 93 -9.83 2.16 -9.98
CA ILE A 93 -11.18 1.88 -10.52
C ILE A 93 -11.11 1.34 -11.95
N ALA A 94 -10.29 1.95 -12.82
CA ALA A 94 -10.10 1.47 -14.18
C ALA A 94 -9.53 0.05 -14.22
N THR A 95 -8.71 -0.30 -13.22
CA THR A 95 -8.07 -1.62 -13.11
C THR A 95 -9.03 -2.71 -12.64
N PHE A 96 -9.74 -2.48 -11.54
CA PHE A 96 -10.53 -3.52 -10.89
C PHE A 96 -12.04 -3.45 -11.21
N GLY A 97 -12.49 -2.33 -11.78
CA GLY A 97 -13.89 -2.07 -12.07
C GLY A 97 -14.66 -1.52 -10.87
N ALA A 98 -15.44 -0.46 -11.09
CA ALA A 98 -16.27 0.16 -10.06
C ALA A 98 -17.27 -0.84 -9.45
N ASP A 99 -17.91 -1.66 -10.27
CA ASP A 99 -18.89 -2.66 -9.82
C ASP A 99 -18.28 -3.60 -8.78
N HIS A 100 -17.08 -4.13 -9.04
CA HIS A 100 -16.38 -4.99 -8.10
C HIS A 100 -16.01 -4.26 -6.81
N LEU A 101 -15.36 -3.09 -6.93
CA LEU A 101 -14.90 -2.32 -5.77
C LEU A 101 -16.05 -1.81 -4.90
N SER A 102 -17.21 -1.50 -5.48
CA SER A 102 -18.40 -1.03 -4.75
C SER A 102 -19.02 -2.10 -3.84
N THR A 103 -18.71 -3.39 -4.05
CA THR A 103 -19.12 -4.48 -3.14
C THR A 103 -18.23 -4.60 -1.91
N MET A 104 -17.07 -3.94 -1.92
CA MET A 104 -16.15 -3.93 -0.80
C MET A 104 -16.58 -2.88 0.22
N PRO A 105 -16.34 -3.10 1.53
CA PRO A 105 -16.68 -2.10 2.55
C PRO A 105 -15.90 -0.79 2.36
N GLU A 106 -14.62 -0.92 1.99
CA GLU A 106 -13.68 0.17 1.79
C GLU A 106 -12.40 -0.41 1.15
N VAL A 107 -11.65 0.37 0.38
CA VAL A 107 -10.38 -0.04 -0.25
C VAL A 107 -9.24 0.79 0.32
N ALA A 108 -8.25 0.17 0.97
CA ALA A 108 -7.11 0.86 1.54
C ALA A 108 -6.08 1.21 0.45
N VAL A 109 -5.64 2.47 0.40
CA VAL A 109 -4.63 2.94 -0.55
C VAL A 109 -3.51 3.63 0.23
N PHE A 110 -2.29 3.13 0.11
CA PHE A 110 -1.13 3.65 0.85
C PHE A 110 -0.36 4.65 -0.01
N LEU A 111 -0.35 5.92 0.37
CA LEU A 111 0.50 6.92 -0.25
C LEU A 111 1.97 6.63 0.05
N ASP A 112 2.78 6.52 -1.01
CA ASP A 112 4.21 6.24 -0.92
C ASP A 112 5.01 7.51 -0.56
N ALA A 113 5.31 7.68 0.73
CA ALA A 113 6.21 8.72 1.22
C ALA A 113 7.58 8.12 1.62
N GLU A 114 8.65 8.65 1.05
CA GLU A 114 10.02 8.18 1.31
C GLU A 114 10.81 9.20 2.13
N ILE A 115 11.82 8.74 2.88
CA ILE A 115 12.62 9.60 3.76
C ILE A 115 13.33 10.77 3.05
N ASN A 116 13.59 10.65 1.74
CA ASN A 116 14.21 11.71 0.94
C ASN A 116 13.20 12.71 0.40
N ASN A 117 11.91 12.38 0.41
CA ASN A 117 10.80 13.22 -0.01
C ASN A 117 9.70 13.10 1.08
N PRO A 118 9.92 13.69 2.26
CA PRO A 118 8.99 13.53 3.37
C PRO A 118 7.63 14.14 3.02
N LEU A 119 6.56 13.55 3.56
CA LEU A 119 5.19 14.00 3.33
C LEU A 119 5.00 15.45 3.77
N ASN A 120 4.34 16.26 2.94
CA ASN A 120 3.83 17.57 3.31
C ASN A 120 2.34 17.50 3.70
N HIS A 121 1.93 18.16 4.78
CA HIS A 121 0.54 18.11 5.25
C HIS A 121 -0.47 18.74 4.26
N VAL A 122 -0.09 19.78 3.52
CA VAL A 122 -0.96 20.45 2.54
C VAL A 122 -1.22 19.53 1.36
N TYR A 123 -0.17 18.86 0.86
CA TYR A 123 -0.32 17.85 -0.18
C TYR A 123 -1.18 16.67 0.28
N TYR A 124 -0.95 16.15 1.49
CA TYR A 124 -1.75 15.03 2.00
C TYR A 124 -3.24 15.39 2.15
N GLN A 125 -3.55 16.63 2.54
CA GLN A 125 -4.92 17.13 2.59
C GLN A 125 -5.59 17.03 1.22
N GLY A 126 -4.93 17.56 0.19
CA GLY A 126 -5.39 17.44 -1.19
C GLY A 126 -5.52 15.99 -1.64
N TRP A 127 -4.46 15.19 -1.48
CA TRP A 127 -4.42 13.79 -1.93
C TRP A 127 -5.49 12.92 -1.29
N SER A 128 -5.66 13.01 0.03
CA SER A 128 -6.71 12.26 0.72
C SER A 128 -8.11 12.68 0.27
N ALA A 129 -8.35 13.97 0.08
CA ALA A 129 -9.63 14.48 -0.43
C ALA A 129 -9.91 14.04 -1.87
N GLY A 130 -8.93 14.17 -2.77
CA GLY A 130 -9.02 13.77 -4.17
C GLY A 130 -9.26 12.27 -4.33
N LEU A 131 -8.57 11.44 -3.55
CA LEU A 131 -8.79 9.99 -3.53
C LEU A 131 -10.25 9.65 -3.13
N ILE A 132 -10.73 10.24 -2.04
CA ILE A 132 -12.09 10.01 -1.54
C ILE A 132 -13.14 10.49 -2.55
N ALA A 133 -12.95 11.68 -3.12
CA ALA A 133 -13.86 12.26 -4.11
C ALA A 133 -13.92 11.42 -5.38
N GLY A 134 -12.75 10.99 -5.88
CA GLY A 134 -12.61 10.10 -7.03
C GLY A 134 -13.36 8.79 -6.85
N GLY A 135 -13.22 8.14 -5.70
CA GLY A 135 -13.99 6.94 -5.34
C GLY A 135 -15.49 7.18 -5.27
N SER A 136 -15.89 8.22 -4.52
CA SER A 136 -17.30 8.53 -4.27
C SER A 136 -18.08 8.79 -5.55
N SER A 137 -17.43 9.39 -6.57
CA SER A 137 -18.03 9.63 -7.89
C SER A 137 -18.44 8.35 -8.64
N GLN A 138 -17.90 7.20 -8.24
CA GLN A 138 -18.14 5.88 -8.82
C GLN A 138 -18.73 4.88 -7.79
N ASN A 139 -19.27 5.37 -6.66
CA ASN A 139 -19.79 4.53 -5.57
C ASN A 139 -18.73 3.56 -4.98
N VAL A 140 -17.45 3.98 -4.96
CA VAL A 140 -16.34 3.25 -4.33
C VAL A 140 -15.87 4.02 -3.10
N THR A 141 -15.69 3.33 -1.98
CA THR A 141 -15.16 3.95 -0.75
C THR A 141 -13.68 3.65 -0.61
N PHE A 142 -12.82 4.67 -0.56
CA PHE A 142 -11.38 4.53 -0.32
C PHE A 142 -10.99 4.95 1.10
N ALA A 143 -10.04 4.23 1.70
CA ALA A 143 -9.32 4.63 2.91
C ALA A 143 -7.93 5.18 2.55
N PRO A 144 -7.71 6.51 2.64
CA PRO A 144 -6.37 7.07 2.52
C PRO A 144 -5.47 6.52 3.63
N CYS A 145 -4.32 5.96 3.29
CA CYS A 145 -3.31 5.42 4.21
C CYS A 145 -1.93 5.98 3.85
N VAL A 146 -0.94 5.81 4.71
CA VAL A 146 0.45 6.29 4.45
C VAL A 146 1.44 5.16 4.61
N TYR A 147 2.30 4.99 3.61
CA TYR A 147 3.56 4.26 3.73
C TYR A 147 4.66 5.25 4.10
N GLY A 148 5.55 4.86 5.02
CA GLY A 148 6.68 5.73 5.38
C GLY A 148 7.72 5.08 6.27
N HIS A 149 8.91 5.67 6.30
CA HIS A 149 10.01 5.16 7.11
C HIS A 149 9.85 5.48 8.60
N HIS A 150 10.12 4.52 9.50
CA HIS A 150 9.91 4.73 10.93
C HIS A 150 10.74 5.89 11.52
N ASN A 151 11.93 6.15 10.97
CA ASN A 151 12.79 7.26 11.41
C ASN A 151 12.47 8.61 10.76
N ASP A 152 11.58 8.64 9.77
CA ASP A 152 11.17 9.88 9.12
C ASP A 152 10.16 10.64 9.99
N GLY A 153 10.68 11.32 11.01
CA GLY A 153 9.87 12.09 11.93
C GLY A 153 9.18 13.31 11.32
N GLU A 154 9.57 13.71 10.10
CA GLU A 154 8.94 14.80 9.37
C GLU A 154 7.63 14.32 8.74
N THR A 155 7.67 13.22 7.95
CA THR A 155 6.46 12.61 7.38
C THR A 155 5.36 12.38 8.43
N TRP A 156 5.73 11.82 9.58
CA TRP A 156 4.77 11.51 10.64
C TRP A 156 4.23 12.75 11.34
N SER A 157 5.08 13.77 11.55
CA SER A 157 4.66 15.05 12.12
C SER A 157 3.71 15.80 11.17
N GLU A 158 4.02 15.81 9.88
CA GLU A 158 3.21 16.43 8.84
C GLU A 158 1.85 15.72 8.69
N LEU A 159 1.82 14.39 8.72
CA LEU A 159 0.56 13.65 8.82
C LEU A 159 -0.26 14.09 10.04
N GLY A 160 0.38 14.29 11.20
CA GLY A 160 -0.29 14.81 12.39
C GLY A 160 -0.94 16.18 12.21
N LYS A 161 -0.30 17.08 11.44
CA LYS A 161 -0.88 18.40 11.10
C LYS A 161 -2.10 18.24 10.19
N ALA A 162 -2.02 17.39 9.17
CA ALA A 162 -3.15 17.14 8.27
C ALA A 162 -4.36 16.56 9.02
N LEU A 163 -4.13 15.59 9.91
CA LEU A 163 -5.18 15.00 10.75
C LEU A 163 -5.80 16.03 11.70
N SER A 164 -4.98 16.90 12.29
CA SER A 164 -5.47 17.98 13.17
C SER A 164 -6.34 19.00 12.42
N ALA A 165 -6.13 19.12 11.11
CA ALA A 165 -6.91 19.96 10.21
C ALA A 165 -8.12 19.24 9.58
N GLY A 166 -8.37 17.98 9.92
CA GLY A 166 -9.58 17.25 9.53
C GLY A 166 -9.40 16.20 8.43
N SER A 167 -8.18 15.99 7.90
CA SER A 167 -7.92 14.83 7.04
C SER A 167 -8.11 13.51 7.79
N ILE A 168 -8.36 12.44 7.05
CA ILE A 168 -8.43 11.08 7.59
C ILE A 168 -7.23 10.26 7.14
N CYS A 169 -6.74 9.38 8.02
CA CYS A 169 -5.75 8.35 7.69
C CYS A 169 -6.22 7.03 8.28
N GLY A 170 -6.49 6.06 7.40
CA GLY A 170 -6.96 4.73 7.74
C GLY A 170 -5.89 3.89 8.42
N ALA A 171 -4.65 3.93 7.96
CA ALA A 171 -3.54 3.20 8.59
C ALA A 171 -2.18 3.68 8.12
N ALA A 172 -1.15 3.29 8.86
CA ALA A 172 0.24 3.36 8.45
C ALA A 172 0.78 1.98 8.06
N TRP A 173 1.60 1.98 7.01
CA TRP A 173 2.53 0.92 6.66
C TRP A 173 3.95 1.43 6.90
N ILE A 174 4.64 0.84 7.88
CA ILE A 174 5.91 1.37 8.38
C ILE A 174 7.08 0.59 7.85
N VAL A 175 8.07 1.28 7.29
CA VAL A 175 9.38 0.69 7.02
C VAL A 175 10.18 0.61 8.32
N PHE A 176 10.40 -0.60 8.79
CA PHE A 176 11.16 -0.91 10.01
C PHE A 176 12.17 -2.04 9.73
N MET A 177 13.29 -1.67 9.12
CA MET A 177 14.35 -2.60 8.71
C MET A 177 15.44 -2.69 9.78
N ASP A 178 15.23 -3.50 10.81
CA ASP A 178 16.24 -3.75 11.84
C ASP A 178 17.18 -4.92 11.50
N SER A 179 16.80 -5.77 10.53
CA SER A 179 17.66 -6.82 9.98
C SER A 179 17.11 -7.36 8.65
N MET A 180 17.98 -7.91 7.80
CA MET A 180 17.59 -8.63 6.57
C MET A 180 17.30 -10.13 6.83
N ASN A 181 16.92 -10.48 8.06
CA ASN A 181 16.81 -11.87 8.49
C ASN A 181 15.39 -12.41 8.34
N PHE A 182 15.31 -13.73 8.12
CA PHE A 182 14.07 -14.51 8.19
C PHE A 182 14.11 -15.45 9.41
N PRO A 183 12.97 -15.74 10.04
CA PRO A 183 11.64 -15.21 9.74
C PRO A 183 11.52 -13.71 10.09
N ILE A 184 10.64 -13.00 9.38
CA ILE A 184 10.40 -11.57 9.62
C ILE A 184 9.53 -11.30 10.85
N GLY A 185 8.90 -12.32 11.42
CA GLY A 185 8.11 -12.25 12.65
C GLY A 185 8.91 -12.63 13.91
N PRO A 186 8.28 -12.59 15.09
CA PRO A 186 6.89 -12.19 15.34
C PRO A 186 6.68 -10.67 15.33
N TRP A 187 5.41 -10.24 15.35
CA TRP A 187 5.05 -8.83 15.53
C TRP A 187 5.55 -8.27 16.88
N GLN A 188 6.10 -7.05 16.89
CA GLN A 188 6.67 -6.40 18.08
C GLN A 188 5.96 -5.04 18.31
N PRO A 189 4.85 -5.00 19.08
CA PRO A 189 4.00 -3.80 19.20
C PRO A 189 4.72 -2.55 19.69
N ALA A 190 5.70 -2.71 20.60
CA ALA A 190 6.44 -1.60 21.18
C ALA A 190 7.50 -1.01 20.23
N ARG A 191 7.79 -1.67 19.10
CA ARG A 191 8.84 -1.25 18.16
C ARG A 191 8.29 -0.70 16.86
N PHE A 192 7.22 -1.28 16.33
CA PHE A 192 6.70 -0.89 15.01
C PHE A 192 5.80 0.33 15.11
N THR A 193 6.45 1.48 15.21
CA THR A 193 5.86 2.81 15.19
C THR A 193 6.81 3.79 14.52
N GLY A 194 6.32 4.96 14.13
CA GLY A 194 7.13 6.04 13.56
C GLY A 194 7.53 7.07 14.63
N LYS A 195 8.72 7.66 14.47
CA LYS A 195 9.11 8.86 15.22
C LYS A 195 8.07 9.95 14.96
N ASN A 196 7.52 10.57 16.01
CA ASN A 196 6.46 11.59 15.93
C ASN A 196 5.13 11.12 15.31
N MET A 197 4.89 9.80 15.19
CA MET A 197 3.62 9.29 14.69
C MET A 197 2.44 9.73 15.57
N PRO A 198 1.35 10.24 14.98
CA PRO A 198 0.15 10.55 15.74
C PRO A 198 -0.43 9.29 16.37
N ALA A 199 -0.74 9.33 17.67
CA ALA A 199 -1.26 8.16 18.40
C ALA A 199 -2.61 7.64 17.86
N SER A 200 -3.33 8.45 17.08
CA SER A 200 -4.57 8.05 16.39
C SER A 200 -4.34 7.18 15.16
N VAL A 201 -3.12 7.15 14.60
CA VAL A 201 -2.80 6.37 13.41
C VAL A 201 -2.47 4.94 13.81
N ARG A 202 -3.26 3.99 13.31
CA ARG A 202 -3.01 2.56 13.49
C ARG A 202 -1.85 2.11 12.60
N VAL A 203 -0.90 1.34 13.13
CA VAL A 203 0.14 0.70 12.34
C VAL A 203 -0.37 -0.67 11.88
N ALA A 204 -0.77 -0.79 10.61
CA ALA A 204 -1.35 -2.02 10.07
C ALA A 204 -0.31 -2.98 9.49
N ILE A 205 0.79 -2.46 8.96
CA ILE A 205 1.83 -3.23 8.28
C ILE A 205 3.20 -2.73 8.72
N ALA A 206 4.17 -3.62 8.85
CA ALA A 206 5.59 -3.30 8.95
C ALA A 206 6.36 -3.96 7.81
N GLN A 207 7.03 -3.18 6.96
CA GLN A 207 8.04 -3.67 6.03
C GLN A 207 9.32 -3.95 6.82
N ARG A 208 9.74 -5.21 6.84
CA ARG A 208 10.85 -5.69 7.70
C ARG A 208 12.13 -5.96 6.93
N VAL A 209 12.02 -6.25 5.65
CA VAL A 209 13.12 -6.51 4.73
C VAL A 209 12.84 -5.69 3.48
N LEU A 210 13.81 -4.89 3.04
CA LEU A 210 13.75 -4.05 1.85
C LEU A 210 14.81 -4.52 0.86
N ASP A 211 14.50 -4.53 -0.42
CA ASP A 211 15.41 -4.82 -1.53
C ASP A 211 16.15 -6.15 -1.37
N PHE A 212 15.49 -7.18 -0.81
CA PHE A 212 16.06 -8.52 -0.84
C PHE A 212 16.19 -8.95 -2.30
N GLN A 213 17.43 -9.25 -2.73
CA GLN A 213 17.67 -9.72 -4.08
C GLN A 213 17.78 -11.25 -4.13
N ASP A 214 17.05 -11.85 -5.07
CA ASP A 214 17.24 -13.25 -5.41
C ASP A 214 18.39 -13.45 -6.42
N SER A 215 18.61 -14.70 -6.83
CA SER A 215 19.65 -15.05 -7.81
C SER A 215 19.44 -14.47 -9.21
N GLU A 216 18.23 -13.98 -9.51
CA GLU A 216 17.88 -13.32 -10.78
C GLU A 216 17.90 -11.79 -10.65
N HIS A 217 18.43 -11.26 -9.54
CA HIS A 217 18.45 -9.83 -9.23
C HIS A 217 17.06 -9.17 -9.19
N ARG A 218 16.03 -9.94 -8.82
CA ARG A 218 14.70 -9.41 -8.53
C ARG A 218 14.67 -8.94 -7.08
N ALA A 219 14.18 -7.72 -6.86
CA ALA A 219 14.04 -7.12 -5.55
C ALA A 219 12.67 -7.45 -4.95
N TYR A 220 12.67 -7.81 -3.67
CA TYR A 220 11.49 -8.13 -2.87
C TYR A 220 11.54 -7.38 -1.56
N ASP A 221 10.39 -6.84 -1.21
CA ASP A 221 10.16 -6.25 0.09
C ASP A 221 9.21 -7.17 0.85
N PHE A 222 9.52 -7.46 2.11
CA PHE A 222 8.76 -8.40 2.92
C PHE A 222 8.07 -7.71 4.09
N ASN A 223 6.78 -8.01 4.22
CA ASN A 223 5.86 -7.27 5.05
C ASN A 223 5.18 -8.19 6.07
N LEU A 224 5.03 -7.66 7.28
CA LEU A 224 4.35 -8.30 8.38
C LEU A 224 3.11 -7.48 8.75
N VAL A 225 1.94 -8.12 8.86
CA VAL A 225 0.70 -7.47 9.30
C VAL A 225 0.65 -7.42 10.82
N ASN A 226 0.14 -6.32 11.35
CA ASN A 226 -0.18 -6.21 12.76
C ASN A 226 -1.38 -7.12 13.10
N PRO A 227 -1.20 -8.15 13.95
CA PRO A 227 -2.30 -9.05 14.29
C PRO A 227 -3.48 -8.33 14.97
N ALA A 228 -3.26 -7.19 15.62
CA ALA A 228 -4.34 -6.39 16.24
C ALA A 228 -5.19 -5.62 15.21
N HIS A 229 -4.73 -5.49 13.96
CA HIS A 229 -5.40 -4.71 12.91
C HIS A 229 -5.61 -5.52 11.62
N GLN A 230 -5.35 -6.82 11.64
CA GLN A 230 -5.54 -7.72 10.51
C GLN A 230 -6.99 -7.71 9.99
N ASP A 231 -7.97 -7.76 10.90
CA ASP A 231 -9.40 -7.76 10.55
C ASP A 231 -9.86 -6.42 9.97
N TRP A 232 -9.12 -5.34 10.22
CA TRP A 232 -9.34 -4.07 9.56
C TRP A 232 -8.71 -4.05 8.17
N LEU A 233 -7.46 -4.53 8.04
CA LEU A 233 -6.66 -4.44 6.82
C LEU A 233 -7.13 -5.40 5.73
N LEU A 234 -7.18 -6.71 6.00
CA LEU A 234 -7.37 -7.72 4.95
C LEU A 234 -8.69 -7.58 4.17
N PRO A 235 -9.84 -7.22 4.78
CA PRO A 235 -11.06 -6.95 4.04
C PRO A 235 -10.97 -5.73 3.12
N ARG A 236 -10.00 -4.83 3.35
CA ARG A 236 -9.78 -3.59 2.56
C ARG A 236 -8.75 -3.72 1.45
N LEU A 237 -8.14 -4.90 1.31
CA LEU A 237 -7.24 -5.21 0.19
C LEU A 237 -8.02 -5.93 -0.91
N VAL A 238 -7.70 -5.60 -2.15
CA VAL A 238 -8.46 -6.02 -3.32
C VAL A 238 -8.05 -7.43 -3.72
N LEU A 239 -8.98 -8.39 -3.70
CA LEU A 239 -8.77 -9.64 -4.44
C LEU A 239 -9.26 -9.38 -5.86
N PRO A 240 -8.39 -9.30 -6.88
CA PRO A 240 -8.83 -8.93 -8.23
C PRO A 240 -9.93 -9.88 -8.72
N PRO A 241 -10.94 -9.40 -9.46
CA PRO A 241 -11.90 -10.28 -10.08
C PRO A 241 -11.17 -11.22 -11.04
N ALA A 242 -11.63 -12.47 -11.15
CA ALA A 242 -11.16 -13.36 -12.21
C ALA A 242 -11.43 -12.67 -13.55
N SER A 243 -10.45 -12.68 -14.45
CA SER A 243 -10.69 -12.16 -15.79
C SER A 243 -11.84 -12.95 -16.39
N LEU A 244 -12.86 -12.24 -16.88
CA LEU A 244 -13.86 -12.87 -17.74
C LEU A 244 -13.07 -13.39 -18.93
N VAL A 245 -12.98 -14.71 -19.08
CA VAL A 245 -12.44 -15.34 -20.28
C VAL A 245 -13.30 -14.82 -21.43
N ALA A 246 -12.72 -13.92 -22.23
CA ALA A 246 -13.34 -13.42 -23.47
C ALA A 246 -13.31 -14.51 -24.55
#